data_AF-A0A852RR07-F1
#
_entry.id   AF-A0A852RR07-F1
#
_cell.length_a   1.000
_cell.length_b   1.000
_cell.length_c   1.000
_cell.angle_alpha   90.00
_cell.angle_beta   90.00
_cell.angle_gamma   90.00
#
_symmetry.space_group_name_H-M   'P 1'
#
loop_
_entity.id
_entity.type
_entity.pdbx_description
1 polymer ?
#
loop_
_entity_poly.entity_id
_entity_poly.type
_entity_poly.pdbx_seq_one_letter_code
_entity_poly.pdbx_strand_id
1 'polypeptide(L)'
;MTPIFHLALLHDWEDAQRTGAYTVSTRGRTLAEEGFIHASRADQWTGVRDRFYADVAEPMVLLQIDPALLDVPVIDEEPFPGATETFPHIYGPLPVTAVVKTIPLDQRVAVEAPAGRTPSPAAPAAPVRPDVPQESFTRAYFREVFFNVAVVSIVLLVGTSGMALGATLPGDAGPAVGGLLGLVLGILLAVRVYRYRHPRPER
;
A
#
# COMPACT_ATOMS: atom_id res chain seq x y z
N MET A 1 -0.44 7.56 20.88
CA MET A 1 0.62 7.11 19.95
C MET A 1 1.51 8.30 19.62
N THR A 2 2.76 8.09 19.22
CA THR A 2 3.62 9.20 18.74
C THR A 2 3.11 9.67 17.38
N PRO A 3 2.93 10.98 17.13
CA PRO A 3 2.45 11.47 15.85
C PRO A 3 3.45 11.21 14.73
N ILE A 4 2.92 11.01 13.52
CA ILE A 4 3.68 10.91 12.28
C ILE A 4 3.35 12.10 11.37
N PHE A 5 4.19 12.34 10.37
CA PHE A 5 4.15 13.54 9.56
C PHE A 5 4.15 13.20 8.07
N HIS A 6 3.32 13.89 7.29
CA HIS A 6 3.29 13.77 5.83
C HIS A 6 3.47 15.15 5.19
N LEU A 7 4.28 15.24 4.14
CA LEU A 7 4.45 16.45 3.33
C LEU A 7 3.45 16.43 2.20
N ALA A 8 2.58 17.42 2.13
CA ALA A 8 1.56 17.55 1.09
C ALA A 8 1.71 18.88 0.35
N LEU A 9 1.34 18.90 -0.93
CA LEU A 9 1.02 20.17 -1.59
C LEU A 9 -0.26 20.72 -0.97
N LEU A 10 -0.35 22.04 -0.85
CA LEU A 10 -1.51 22.69 -0.23
C LEU A 10 -2.81 22.33 -0.97
N HIS A 11 -2.79 22.33 -2.30
CA HIS A 11 -3.98 22.03 -3.11
C HIS A 11 -4.48 20.59 -2.92
N ASP A 12 -3.57 19.61 -2.84
CA ASP A 12 -3.94 18.21 -2.56
C ASP A 12 -4.61 18.07 -1.18
N TRP A 13 -4.12 18.85 -0.19
CA TRP A 13 -4.71 18.87 1.15
C TRP A 13 -6.08 19.56 1.18
N GLU A 14 -6.24 20.68 0.47
CA GLU A 14 -7.53 21.36 0.32
C GLU A 14 -8.56 20.47 -0.37
N ASP A 15 -8.16 19.71 -1.38
CA ASP A 15 -9.00 18.73 -2.07
C ASP A 15 -9.45 17.61 -1.12
N ALA A 16 -8.51 17.06 -0.34
CA ALA A 16 -8.83 16.05 0.68
C ALA A 16 -9.78 16.55 1.77
N GLN A 17 -9.66 17.81 2.19
CA GLN A 17 -10.60 18.41 3.13
C GLN A 17 -12.03 18.48 2.58
N ARG A 18 -12.20 18.61 1.25
CA ARG A 18 -13.52 18.59 0.60
C ARG A 18 -14.06 17.17 0.40
N THR A 19 -13.20 16.20 0.12
CA THR A 19 -13.62 14.81 -0.18
C THR A 19 -13.68 13.91 1.05
N GLY A 20 -13.05 14.30 2.16
CA GLY A 20 -13.00 13.53 3.40
C GLY A 20 -11.81 12.57 3.52
N ALA A 21 -10.96 12.46 2.50
CA ALA A 21 -9.79 11.60 2.54
C ALA A 21 -8.66 12.10 1.62
N TYR A 22 -7.42 11.97 2.10
CA TYR A 22 -6.21 12.28 1.35
C TYR A 22 -5.62 11.00 0.74
N THR A 23 -5.31 11.04 -0.56
CA THR A 23 -4.91 9.86 -1.35
C THR A 23 -3.66 10.08 -2.20
N VAL A 24 -2.83 11.06 -1.86
CA VAL A 24 -1.52 11.26 -2.49
C VAL A 24 -0.46 10.55 -1.65
N SER A 25 0.38 9.73 -2.27
CA SER A 25 1.40 8.96 -1.54
C SER A 25 2.65 9.80 -1.26
N THR A 26 3.11 10.49 -2.30
CA THR A 26 4.24 11.42 -2.33
C THR A 26 4.09 12.31 -3.56
N ARG A 27 4.93 13.33 -3.74
CA ARG A 27 4.84 14.24 -4.90
C ARG A 27 4.76 13.46 -6.21
N GLY A 28 3.71 13.73 -6.99
CA GLY A 28 3.50 13.15 -8.32
C GLY A 28 3.07 11.67 -8.31
N ARG A 29 2.75 11.09 -7.15
CA ARG A 29 2.32 9.70 -6.99
C ARG A 29 1.12 9.60 -6.07
N THR A 30 0.09 8.91 -6.52
CA THR A 30 -1.12 8.63 -5.73
C THR A 30 -0.94 7.38 -4.85
N LEU A 31 -1.78 7.25 -3.83
CA LEU A 31 -1.91 6.03 -3.03
C LEU A 31 -2.19 4.80 -3.91
N ALA A 32 -2.97 4.96 -4.99
CA ALA A 32 -3.29 3.86 -5.89
C ALA A 32 -2.07 3.35 -6.68
N GLU A 33 -1.09 4.21 -6.93
CA GLU A 33 0.13 3.86 -7.68
C GLU A 33 1.20 3.21 -6.80
N GLU A 34 1.38 3.71 -5.57
CA GLU A 34 2.44 3.25 -4.65
C GLU A 34 1.96 2.16 -3.68
N GLY A 35 0.66 2.17 -3.31
CA GLY A 35 0.06 1.20 -2.37
C GLY A 35 0.08 1.63 -0.89
N PHE A 36 0.78 2.70 -0.54
CA PHE A 36 0.81 3.31 0.79
C PHE A 36 1.10 4.82 0.69
N ILE A 37 0.87 5.58 1.77
CA ILE A 37 1.27 6.99 1.88
C ILE A 37 2.57 7.07 2.70
N HIS A 38 3.58 7.74 2.16
CA HIS A 38 4.84 7.96 2.87
C HIS A 38 4.64 8.91 4.04
N ALA A 39 5.01 8.50 5.24
CA ALA A 39 5.08 9.37 6.39
C ALA A 39 6.50 9.42 6.96
N SER A 40 6.69 10.27 7.95
CA SER A 40 7.96 10.53 8.61
C SER A 40 7.73 10.72 10.09
N ARG A 41 8.72 10.38 10.91
CA ARG A 41 8.77 10.79 12.32
C ARG A 41 9.25 12.24 12.42
N ALA A 42 9.15 12.80 13.63
CA ALA A 42 9.47 14.20 13.90
C ALA A 42 10.91 14.59 13.53
N ASP A 43 11.84 13.66 13.69
CA ASP A 43 13.27 13.78 13.39
C ASP A 43 13.61 13.58 11.89
N GLN A 44 12.66 13.09 11.10
CA GLN A 44 12.91 12.66 9.71
C GLN A 44 12.39 13.64 8.65
N TRP A 45 11.23 14.28 8.89
CA TRP A 45 10.48 14.97 7.84
C TRP A 45 11.25 16.14 7.20
N THR A 46 12.14 16.80 7.94
CA THR A 46 12.99 17.88 7.42
C THR A 46 13.96 17.38 6.38
N GLY A 47 14.62 16.23 6.63
CA GLY A 47 15.53 15.58 5.69
C GLY A 47 14.80 15.08 4.43
N VAL A 48 13.59 14.54 4.59
CA VAL A 48 12.73 14.15 3.46
C VAL A 48 12.37 15.37 2.61
N ARG A 49 11.97 16.48 3.24
CA ARG A 49 11.68 17.75 2.53
C ARG A 49 12.89 18.23 1.74
N ASP A 50 14.06 18.26 2.38
CA ASP A 50 15.29 18.76 1.76
C ASP A 50 15.79 17.86 0.62
N ARG A 51 15.50 16.55 0.65
CA ARG A 51 15.97 15.61 -0.38
C ARG A 51 15.01 15.45 -1.56
N PHE A 52 13.71 15.45 -1.31
CA PHE A 52 12.69 15.09 -2.32
C PHE A 52 11.77 16.23 -2.73
N TYR A 53 11.76 17.33 -1.96
CA TYR A 53 10.87 18.47 -2.18
C TYR A 53 11.62 19.81 -2.30
N ALA A 54 12.95 19.78 -2.43
CA ALA A 54 13.76 21.00 -2.48
C ALA A 54 13.49 21.89 -3.71
N ASP A 55 13.02 21.31 -4.81
CA ASP A 55 12.67 21.99 -6.05
C ASP A 55 11.18 22.37 -6.14
N VAL A 56 10.39 22.09 -5.10
CA VAL A 56 8.97 22.45 -5.07
C VAL A 56 8.83 23.95 -4.79
N ALA A 57 8.33 24.68 -5.78
CA ALA A 57 7.99 26.09 -5.64
C ALA A 57 6.53 26.32 -5.17
N GLU A 58 5.69 25.30 -5.26
CA GLU A 58 4.27 25.38 -4.88
C GLU A 58 4.10 25.45 -3.35
N PRO A 59 3.02 26.06 -2.84
CA PRO A 59 2.73 26.06 -1.42
C PRO A 59 2.58 24.64 -0.86
N MET A 60 3.21 24.38 0.28
CA MET A 60 3.20 23.08 0.93
C MET A 60 2.69 23.18 2.37
N VAL A 61 2.20 22.05 2.88
CA VAL A 61 1.83 21.88 4.27
C VAL A 61 2.44 20.60 4.84
N LEU A 62 2.79 20.65 6.13
CA LEU A 62 3.10 19.48 6.92
C LEU A 62 1.85 19.04 7.67
N LEU A 63 1.39 17.83 7.38
CA LEU A 63 0.26 17.21 8.06
C LEU A 63 0.80 16.43 9.26
N GLN A 64 0.40 16.80 10.47
CA GLN A 64 0.65 16.03 11.68
C GLN A 64 -0.53 15.08 11.91
N ILE A 65 -0.26 13.79 11.91
CA ILE A 65 -1.24 12.71 11.93
C ILE A 65 -1.15 12.00 13.28
N ASP A 66 -2.30 11.71 13.90
CA ASP A 66 -2.38 10.81 15.05
C ASP A 66 -2.67 9.37 14.57
N PRO A 67 -1.71 8.43 14.69
CA PRO A 67 -1.93 7.05 14.26
C PRO A 67 -3.08 6.35 14.99
N ALA A 68 -3.49 6.83 16.17
CA ALA A 68 -4.62 6.25 16.91
C ALA A 68 -5.99 6.53 16.25
N LEU A 69 -6.04 7.47 15.31
CA LEU A 69 -7.25 7.83 14.56
C LEU A 69 -7.31 7.18 13.18
N LEU A 70 -6.33 6.34 12.84
CA LEU A 70 -6.29 5.57 11.60
C LEU A 70 -6.97 4.21 11.80
N ASP A 71 -7.76 3.81 10.82
CA ASP A 71 -8.38 2.47 10.71
C ASP A 71 -7.57 1.52 9.81
N VAL A 72 -6.42 1.99 9.32
CA VAL A 72 -5.49 1.28 8.44
C VAL A 72 -4.14 1.07 9.11
N PRO A 73 -3.37 0.03 8.72
CA PRO A 73 -2.10 -0.24 9.36
C PRO A 73 -1.05 0.83 9.01
N VAL A 74 -0.22 1.15 10.00
CA VAL A 74 1.02 1.91 9.84
C VAL A 74 2.19 0.97 10.11
N ILE A 75 3.09 0.82 9.14
CA ILE A 75 4.22 -0.10 9.24
C ILE A 75 5.50 0.70 9.03
N ASP A 76 6.48 0.54 9.92
CA ASP A 76 7.82 1.08 9.74
C ASP A 76 8.64 0.15 8.82
N GLU A 77 9.05 0.65 7.66
CA GLU A 77 9.78 -0.12 6.65
C GLU A 77 11.03 0.58 6.16
N GLU A 78 12.03 -0.20 5.72
CA GLU A 78 13.22 0.34 5.07
C GLU A 78 12.84 0.95 3.70
N PRO A 79 13.37 2.13 3.34
CA PRO A 79 13.11 2.74 2.04
C PRO A 79 13.74 1.94 0.88
N PHE A 80 14.75 1.13 1.17
CA PHE A 80 15.37 0.17 0.24
C PHE A 80 16.11 -0.91 1.04
N PRO A 81 16.32 -2.12 0.48
CA PRO A 81 17.00 -3.19 1.18
C PRO A 81 18.39 -2.79 1.69
N GLY A 82 18.60 -2.93 3.00
CA GLY A 82 19.87 -2.64 3.67
C GLY A 82 19.98 -1.20 4.17
N ALA A 83 18.91 -0.41 4.10
CA ALA A 83 18.84 0.86 4.83
C ALA A 83 18.70 0.59 6.33
N THR A 84 19.43 1.32 7.16
CA THR A 84 19.35 1.15 8.63
C THR A 84 18.20 1.92 9.26
N GLU A 85 17.67 2.91 8.55
CA GLU A 85 16.58 3.76 9.00
C GLU A 85 15.27 3.32 8.34
N THR A 86 14.21 3.20 9.13
CA THR A 86 12.86 2.88 8.66
C THR A 86 11.98 4.12 8.61
N PHE A 87 10.93 4.10 7.82
CA PHE A 87 9.94 5.16 7.71
C PHE A 87 8.52 4.58 7.87
N PRO A 88 7.61 5.31 8.53
CA PRO A 88 6.23 4.87 8.65
C PRO A 88 5.50 4.99 7.31
N HIS A 89 4.82 3.92 6.90
CA HIS A 89 3.96 3.87 5.72
C HIS A 89 2.52 3.62 6.14
N ILE A 90 1.59 4.46 5.66
CA ILE A 90 0.15 4.34 5.93
C ILE A 90 -0.50 3.55 4.79
N TYR A 91 -1.01 2.36 5.10
CA TYR A 91 -1.55 1.43 4.09
C TYR A 91 -3.04 1.66 3.82
N GLY A 92 -3.36 2.87 3.36
CA GLY A 92 -4.72 3.24 2.96
C GLY A 92 -4.93 4.74 2.88
N PRO A 93 -6.15 5.18 2.53
CA PRO A 93 -6.48 6.60 2.47
C PRO A 93 -6.33 7.22 3.86
N LEU A 94 -5.77 8.43 3.93
CA LEU A 94 -5.63 9.17 5.18
C LEU A 94 -6.92 9.97 5.45
N PRO A 95 -7.72 9.63 6.49
CA PRO A 95 -8.89 10.42 6.83
C PRO A 95 -8.47 11.82 7.30
N VAL A 96 -9.18 12.86 6.85
CA VAL A 96 -8.90 14.25 7.27
C VAL A 96 -8.95 14.39 8.79
N THR A 97 -9.83 13.61 9.44
CA THR A 97 -10.02 13.58 10.89
C THR A 97 -8.82 13.02 11.66
N ALA A 98 -7.94 12.26 11.01
CA ALA A 98 -6.70 11.77 11.63
C ALA A 98 -5.59 12.82 11.62
N VAL A 99 -5.74 13.90 10.85
CA VAL A 99 -4.80 15.04 10.83
C VAL A 99 -5.16 16.00 11.96
N VAL A 100 -4.36 15.98 13.02
CA VAL A 100 -4.60 16.77 14.24
C VAL A 100 -4.01 18.18 14.17
N LYS A 101 -3.10 18.43 13.23
CA LYS A 101 -2.53 19.77 12.97
C LYS A 101 -2.00 19.87 11.55
N THR A 102 -2.25 21.01 10.91
CA THR A 102 -1.66 21.39 9.62
C THR A 102 -0.71 22.56 9.84
N ILE A 103 0.53 22.44 9.36
CA ILE A 103 1.55 23.48 9.51
C ILE A 103 1.94 23.96 8.10
N PRO A 104 1.61 25.21 7.72
CA PRO A 104 2.12 25.78 6.48
C PRO A 104 3.64 25.77 6.45
N LEU A 105 4.20 25.38 5.31
CA LEU A 105 5.63 25.45 5.07
C LEU A 105 5.90 26.66 4.16
N ASP A 106 6.77 27.57 4.62
CA ASP A 106 7.15 28.74 3.83
C ASP A 106 7.69 28.29 2.47
N GLN A 107 7.21 28.95 1.39
CA GLN A 107 7.78 28.75 0.06
C GLN A 107 9.26 29.12 0.11
N ARG A 108 10.13 28.17 -0.25
CA ARG A 108 11.52 28.53 -0.52
C ARG A 108 11.52 29.39 -1.77
N VAL A 109 11.79 30.68 -1.61
CA VAL A 109 12.22 31.51 -2.73
C VAL A 109 13.44 30.80 -3.31
N ALA A 110 13.36 30.39 -4.58
CA ALA A 110 14.51 29.89 -5.31
C ALA A 110 15.55 31.01 -5.34
N VAL A 111 16.42 31.03 -4.34
CA VAL A 111 17.63 31.85 -4.39
C VAL A 111 18.42 31.25 -5.54
N GLU A 112 18.50 31.99 -6.64
CA GLU A 112 19.39 31.69 -7.75
C GLU A 112 20.75 31.34 -7.13
N ALA A 113 21.12 30.06 -7.22
CA ALA A 113 22.24 29.54 -6.47
C ALA A 113 23.48 30.37 -6.85
N PRO A 114 24.22 30.97 -5.89
CA PRO A 114 25.47 31.60 -6.25
C PRO A 114 26.36 30.52 -6.86
N ALA A 115 26.76 30.74 -8.12
CA ALA A 115 27.67 29.89 -8.85
C ALA A 115 28.93 29.67 -7.99
N GLY A 116 29.04 28.51 -7.33
CA GLY A 116 30.17 28.26 -6.43
C GLY A 116 29.98 27.24 -5.32
N ARG A 117 28.75 26.77 -5.02
CA ARG A 117 28.60 25.54 -4.23
C ARG A 117 28.33 24.38 -5.17
N THR A 118 29.39 23.65 -5.50
CA THR A 118 29.25 22.28 -5.99
C THR A 118 28.38 21.52 -4.99
N PRO A 119 27.23 20.96 -5.41
CA PRO A 119 26.55 19.97 -4.60
C PRO A 119 27.58 18.87 -4.28
N SER A 120 27.69 18.49 -3.01
CA SER A 120 28.30 17.20 -2.67
C SER A 120 27.66 16.17 -3.59
N PRO A 121 28.44 15.32 -4.29
CA PRO A 121 27.87 14.45 -5.28
C PRO A 121 26.74 13.68 -4.61
N ALA A 122 25.52 13.88 -5.10
CA ALA A 122 24.45 12.93 -4.83
C ALA A 122 25.09 11.57 -5.04
N ALA A 123 25.02 10.70 -4.01
CA ALA A 123 25.40 9.31 -4.15
C ALA A 123 24.91 8.88 -5.54
N PRO A 124 25.81 8.40 -6.42
CA PRO A 124 25.51 8.26 -7.84
C PRO A 124 24.15 7.60 -7.92
N ALA A 125 23.21 8.25 -8.63
CA ALA A 125 21.90 7.68 -8.89
C ALA A 125 22.17 6.22 -9.22
N ALA A 126 21.69 5.32 -8.34
CA ALA A 126 22.00 3.91 -8.46
C ALA A 126 21.75 3.56 -9.93
N PRO A 127 22.72 2.94 -10.62
CA PRO A 127 22.62 2.75 -12.06
C PRO A 127 21.21 2.26 -12.36
N VAL A 128 20.48 2.99 -13.21
CA VAL A 128 19.16 2.58 -13.68
C VAL A 128 19.37 1.17 -14.19
N ARG A 129 19.02 0.18 -13.36
CA ARG A 129 19.25 -1.21 -13.70
C ARG A 129 18.41 -1.41 -14.96
N PRO A 130 18.96 -2.04 -16.01
CA PRO A 130 18.16 -2.39 -17.17
C PRO A 130 16.93 -3.15 -16.66
N ASP A 131 15.76 -2.58 -16.96
CA ASP A 131 14.41 -3.09 -16.80
C ASP A 131 14.32 -4.43 -16.03
N VAL A 132 14.47 -4.37 -14.70
CA VAL A 132 13.87 -5.40 -13.86
C VAL A 132 12.40 -5.01 -13.83
N PRO A 133 11.47 -5.81 -14.37
CA PRO A 133 10.06 -5.46 -14.31
C PRO A 133 9.67 -5.33 -12.84
N GLN A 134 9.64 -4.10 -12.35
CA GLN A 134 9.07 -3.77 -11.05
C GLN A 134 7.60 -4.10 -11.20
N GLU A 135 7.17 -5.22 -10.63
CA GLU A 135 5.79 -5.63 -10.76
C GLU A 135 4.94 -4.60 -10.03
N SER A 136 4.26 -3.73 -10.80
CA SER A 136 3.36 -2.72 -10.25
C SER A 136 2.47 -3.37 -9.19
N PHE A 137 2.35 -2.75 -8.02
CA PHE A 137 1.50 -3.24 -6.93
C PHE A 137 0.08 -3.55 -7.42
N THR A 138 -0.46 -2.77 -8.37
CA THR A 138 -1.70 -3.05 -9.10
C THR A 138 -1.71 -4.45 -9.71
N ARG A 139 -0.64 -4.85 -10.39
CA ARG A 139 -0.50 -6.19 -10.98
C ARG A 139 -0.34 -7.28 -9.93
N ALA A 140 0.41 -7.04 -8.84
CA ALA A 140 0.59 -7.99 -7.76
C ALA A 140 -0.69 -8.19 -6.92
N TYR A 141 -1.37 -7.11 -6.57
CA TYR A 141 -2.67 -7.08 -5.89
C TYR A 141 -3.76 -7.72 -6.75
N PHE A 142 -3.92 -7.29 -8.02
CA PHE A 142 -4.90 -7.93 -8.89
C PHE A 142 -4.57 -9.40 -9.13
N ARG A 143 -3.28 -9.78 -9.25
CA ARG A 143 -2.90 -11.19 -9.34
C ARG A 143 -3.30 -11.97 -8.09
N GLU A 144 -3.15 -11.41 -6.90
CA GLU A 144 -3.56 -12.08 -5.66
C GLU A 144 -5.09 -12.12 -5.50
N VAL A 145 -5.79 -11.04 -5.85
CA VAL A 145 -7.25 -10.98 -5.88
C VAL A 145 -7.83 -11.97 -6.90
N PHE A 146 -7.34 -11.97 -8.14
CA PHE A 146 -7.79 -12.91 -9.17
C PHE A 146 -7.48 -14.35 -8.79
N PHE A 147 -6.34 -14.61 -8.15
CA PHE A 147 -6.03 -15.93 -7.61
C PHE A 147 -7.03 -16.35 -6.52
N ASN A 148 -7.31 -15.47 -5.55
CA ASN A 148 -8.27 -15.76 -4.48
C ASN A 148 -9.68 -15.96 -5.03
N VAL A 149 -10.12 -15.13 -5.97
CA VAL A 149 -11.40 -15.26 -6.68
C VAL A 149 -11.46 -16.57 -7.47
N ALA A 150 -10.40 -16.93 -8.18
CA ALA A 150 -10.33 -18.19 -8.93
C ALA A 150 -10.41 -19.41 -8.00
N VAL A 151 -9.69 -19.39 -6.87
CA VAL A 151 -9.73 -20.46 -5.87
C VAL A 151 -11.13 -20.60 -5.27
N VAL A 152 -11.77 -19.50 -4.84
CA VAL A 152 -13.14 -19.53 -4.31
C VAL A 152 -14.12 -20.02 -5.36
N SER A 153 -13.98 -19.56 -6.62
CA SER A 153 -14.83 -20.01 -7.73
C SER A 153 -14.71 -21.50 -8.00
N ILE A 154 -13.50 -22.07 -7.90
CA ILE A 154 -13.29 -23.52 -8.01
C ILE A 154 -13.96 -24.26 -6.85
N VAL A 155 -13.85 -23.77 -5.60
CA VAL A 155 -14.54 -24.39 -4.45
C VAL A 155 -16.04 -24.41 -4.66
N LEU A 156 -16.62 -23.29 -5.09
CA LEU A 156 -18.05 -23.19 -5.39
C LEU A 156 -18.44 -24.14 -6.53
N LEU A 157 -17.65 -24.19 -7.61
CA LEU A 157 -17.91 -25.06 -8.76
C LEU A 157 -17.88 -26.55 -8.39
N VAL A 158 -16.90 -26.97 -7.58
CA VAL A 158 -16.81 -28.36 -7.09
C VAL A 158 -17.98 -28.68 -6.16
N GLY A 159 -18.38 -27.74 -5.30
CA GLY A 159 -19.58 -27.86 -4.47
C GLY A 159 -20.85 -28.03 -5.29
N THR A 160 -21.09 -27.16 -6.28
CA THR A 160 -22.26 -27.23 -7.17
C THR A 160 -22.24 -28.49 -8.03
N SER A 161 -21.07 -28.92 -8.51
CA SER A 161 -20.93 -30.17 -9.26
C SER A 161 -21.22 -31.37 -8.39
N GLY A 162 -20.76 -31.37 -7.13
CA GLY A 162 -21.09 -32.38 -6.14
C GLY A 162 -22.59 -32.46 -5.86
N MET A 163 -23.27 -31.31 -5.77
CA MET A 163 -24.73 -31.27 -5.63
C MET A 163 -25.44 -31.83 -6.86
N ALA A 164 -24.99 -31.50 -8.08
CA ALA A 164 -25.56 -32.01 -9.32
C ALA A 164 -25.35 -33.53 -9.48
N LEU A 165 -24.17 -34.04 -9.13
CA LEU A 165 -23.87 -35.48 -9.09
C LEU A 165 -24.70 -36.19 -8.00
N GLY A 166 -24.84 -35.57 -6.83
CA GLY A 166 -25.67 -36.11 -5.75
C GLY A 166 -27.13 -36.25 -6.15
N ALA A 167 -27.64 -35.39 -7.04
CA ALA A 167 -29.00 -35.48 -7.57
C ALA A 167 -29.26 -36.68 -8.49
N THR A 168 -28.20 -37.38 -8.97
CA THR A 168 -28.36 -38.61 -9.76
C THR A 168 -28.39 -39.87 -8.90
N LEU A 169 -28.10 -39.76 -7.60
CA LEU A 169 -28.12 -40.87 -6.67
C LEU A 169 -29.52 -41.11 -6.10
N PRO A 170 -29.88 -42.36 -5.75
CA PRO A 170 -31.15 -42.65 -5.10
C PRO A 170 -31.27 -42.00 -3.71
N GLY A 171 -32.43 -41.39 -3.44
CA GLY A 171 -32.77 -40.84 -2.12
C GLY A 171 -32.71 -39.32 -2.05
N ASP A 172 -33.61 -38.73 -1.26
CA ASP A 172 -33.84 -37.28 -1.21
C ASP A 172 -32.65 -36.48 -0.65
N ALA A 173 -31.77 -37.15 0.09
CA ALA A 173 -30.57 -36.54 0.66
C ALA A 173 -29.40 -36.43 -0.34
N GLY A 174 -29.49 -37.07 -1.52
CA GLY A 174 -28.40 -37.17 -2.50
C GLY A 174 -27.75 -35.82 -2.85
N PRO A 175 -28.50 -34.79 -3.26
CA PRO A 175 -27.95 -33.47 -3.57
C PRO A 175 -27.25 -32.80 -2.39
N ALA A 176 -27.82 -32.91 -1.18
CA ALA A 176 -27.26 -32.30 0.02
C ALA A 176 -25.94 -32.95 0.42
N VAL A 177 -25.89 -34.29 0.42
CA VAL A 177 -24.68 -35.06 0.72
C VAL A 177 -23.60 -34.81 -0.34
N GLY A 178 -23.97 -34.81 -1.62
CA GLY A 178 -23.05 -34.54 -2.72
C GLY A 178 -22.45 -33.13 -2.69
N GLY A 179 -23.27 -32.11 -2.40
CA GLY A 179 -22.79 -30.73 -2.24
C GLY A 179 -21.82 -30.56 -1.07
N LEU A 180 -22.09 -31.22 0.06
CA LEU A 180 -21.26 -31.14 1.26
C LEU A 180 -19.91 -31.83 1.05
N LEU A 181 -19.89 -33.00 0.42
CA LEU A 181 -18.65 -33.69 0.02
C LEU A 181 -17.85 -32.86 -1.00
N GLY A 182 -18.51 -32.27 -1.99
CA GLY A 182 -17.88 -31.39 -2.97
C GLY A 182 -17.25 -30.15 -2.33
N LEU A 183 -17.93 -29.50 -1.40
CA LEU A 183 -17.41 -28.33 -0.68
C LEU A 183 -16.18 -28.68 0.16
N VAL A 184 -16.23 -29.79 0.91
CA VAL A 184 -15.11 -30.28 1.72
C VAL A 184 -13.89 -30.57 0.82
N LEU A 185 -14.10 -31.27 -0.29
CA LEU A 185 -13.04 -31.54 -1.27
C LEU A 185 -12.45 -30.24 -1.85
N GLY A 186 -13.30 -29.30 -2.24
CA GLY A 186 -12.90 -27.99 -2.74
C GLY A 186 -12.05 -27.21 -1.74
N ILE A 187 -12.48 -27.14 -0.47
CA ILE A 187 -11.74 -26.46 0.61
C ILE A 187 -10.39 -27.13 0.85
N LEU A 188 -10.32 -28.46 0.90
CA LEU A 188 -9.06 -29.19 1.08
C LEU A 188 -8.08 -28.90 -0.07
N LEU A 189 -8.57 -28.86 -1.31
CA LEU A 189 -7.77 -28.49 -2.48
C LEU A 189 -7.30 -27.04 -2.38
N ALA A 190 -8.18 -26.10 -2.04
CA ALA A 190 -7.85 -24.69 -1.86
C ALA A 190 -6.77 -24.48 -0.80
N VAL A 191 -6.90 -25.11 0.37
CA VAL A 191 -5.88 -25.05 1.44
C VAL A 191 -4.54 -25.61 0.96
N ARG A 192 -4.55 -26.70 0.20
CA ARG A 192 -3.31 -27.28 -0.36
C ARG A 192 -2.65 -26.36 -1.38
N VAL A 193 -3.42 -25.78 -2.30
CA VAL A 193 -2.93 -24.82 -3.30
C VAL A 193 -2.37 -23.57 -2.60
N TYR A 194 -3.07 -23.07 -1.57
CA TYR A 194 -2.63 -21.91 -0.81
C TYR A 194 -1.32 -22.17 -0.05
N ARG A 195 -1.17 -23.33 0.60
CA ARG A 195 0.06 -23.74 1.28
C ARG A 195 1.23 -23.97 0.32
N TYR A 196 0.95 -24.43 -0.90
CA TYR A 196 1.99 -24.61 -1.93
C TYR A 196 2.51 -23.27 -2.44
N ARG A 197 1.62 -22.29 -2.63
CA ARG A 197 1.98 -20.93 -3.07
C ARG A 197 2.67 -20.12 -1.97
N HIS A 198 2.30 -20.34 -0.71
CA HIS A 198 2.80 -19.59 0.46
C HIS A 198 3.50 -20.53 1.47
N PRO A 199 4.72 -21.02 1.17
CA PRO A 199 5.48 -21.85 2.09
C PRO A 199 5.84 -21.04 3.34
N ARG A 200 5.71 -21.66 4.52
CA ARG A 200 6.12 -21.01 5.78
C ARG A 200 7.65 -20.84 5.80
N PRO A 201 8.17 -19.69 6.26
CA PRO A 201 9.61 -19.56 6.49
C PRO A 201 10.04 -20.61 7.52
N GLU A 202 11.10 -21.35 7.20
CA GLU A 202 11.72 -22.30 8.13
C GLU A 202 12.22 -21.53 9.36
N ARG A 203 11.87 -22.03 10.56
CA ARG A 203 12.21 -21.42 11.85
C ARG A 203 13.65 -21.69 12.24
#